data_AF-A0A359N0U3-F1
#
_entry.id   AF-A0A359N0U3-F1
#
_cell.length_a   1.000
_cell.length_b   1.000
_cell.length_c   1.000
_cell.angle_alpha   90.00
_cell.angle_beta   90.00
_cell.angle_gamma   90.00
#
_symmetry.space_group_name_H-M   'P 1'
#
loop_
_entity.id
_entity.type
_entity.pdbx_description
1 polymer ?
#
loop_
_entity_poly.entity_id
_entity_poly.type
_entity_poly.pdbx_seq_one_letter_code
_entity_poly.pdbx_strand_id
1 'polypeptide(L)' 'MTEMDGFDNDTNVIVMAATNRADVLDKALLRPGRFDRKITINLPNLEDRIKILEVHSKNKPIDK' A
#
# COMPACT_ATOMS: atom_id res chain seq x y z
N MET A 1 17.29 11.69 2.87
CA MET A 1 17.49 10.26 3.24
C MET A 1 18.05 10.10 4.66
N THR A 2 18.54 11.17 5.30
CA THR A 2 18.92 11.21 6.72
C THR A 2 17.72 11.45 7.63
N GLU A 3 16.57 11.92 7.09
CA GLU A 3 15.40 12.26 7.92
C GLU A 3 14.66 11.03 8.48
N MET A 4 14.79 9.86 7.85
CA MET A 4 14.14 8.63 8.32
C MET A 4 14.94 7.90 9.41
N ASP A 5 16.25 8.17 9.52
CA ASP A 5 17.15 7.50 10.45
C ASP A 5 17.04 8.06 11.89
N GLY A 6 15.99 8.83 12.20
CA GLY A 6 15.71 9.43 13.51
C GLY A 6 14.35 9.05 14.11
N PHE A 7 13.59 8.14 13.49
CA PHE A 7 12.34 7.62 14.04
C PHE A 7 12.64 6.41 14.93
N ASP A 8 12.86 6.66 16.22
CA ASP A 8 12.87 5.59 17.23
C ASP A 8 11.44 5.17 17.61
N ASN A 9 11.29 4.01 18.27
CA ASN A 9 10.00 3.45 18.69
C ASN A 9 9.13 4.40 19.57
N ASP A 10 9.72 5.42 20.17
CA ASP A 10 9.02 6.46 20.95
C ASP A 10 8.38 7.55 20.06
N THR A 11 8.66 7.52 18.75
CA THR A 11 8.12 8.47 17.79
C THR A 11 6.79 7.94 17.24
N ASN A 12 5.68 8.58 17.58
CA ASN A 12 4.33 8.22 17.13
C ASN A 12 4.05 8.61 15.66
N VAL A 13 4.96 8.29 14.74
CA VAL A 13 4.84 8.61 13.31
C VAL A 13 4.89 7.33 12.50
N ILE A 14 3.90 7.14 11.62
CA ILE A 14 3.85 6.02 10.68
C ILE A 14 4.06 6.57 9.28
N VAL A 15 5.09 6.06 8.59
CA VAL A 15 5.37 6.41 7.19
C VAL A 15 4.82 5.30 6.29
N MET A 16 3.93 5.66 5.36
CA MET A 16 3.46 4.77 4.31
C MET A 16 3.87 5.30 2.94
N ALA A 17 4.34 4.42 2.06
CA ALA A 17 4.70 4.75 0.69
C ALA A 17 4.09 3.72 -0.27
N ALA A 18 3.82 4.15 -1.50
CA ALA A 18 3.31 3.31 -2.57
C ALA A 18 4.13 3.53 -3.85
N THR A 19 4.43 2.44 -4.56
CA THR A 19 5.09 2.49 -5.87
C THR A 19 4.52 1.41 -6.78
N ASN A 20 4.43 1.74 -8.07
CA ASN A 20 4.11 0.76 -9.13
C ASN A 20 5.38 0.14 -9.74
N ARG A 21 6.57 0.57 -9.31
CA ARG A 21 7.88 0.11 -9.80
C ARG A 21 8.83 -0.13 -8.63
N ALA A 22 8.65 -1.25 -7.93
CA ALA A 22 9.51 -1.60 -6.79
C ALA A 22 10.95 -1.97 -7.22
N ASP A 23 11.13 -2.36 -8.48
CA ASP A 23 12.40 -2.77 -9.10
C ASP A 23 13.42 -1.63 -9.23
N VAL A 24 12.94 -0.39 -9.39
CA VAL A 24 13.81 0.79 -9.54
C VAL A 24 14.06 1.55 -8.24
N LEU A 25 13.51 1.08 -7.12
CA LEU A 25 13.74 1.73 -5.83
C LEU A 25 15.21 1.61 -5.41
N ASP A 26 15.73 2.69 -4.84
CA ASP A 26 17.06 2.66 -4.22
C ASP A 26 17.07 1.65 -3.07
N LYS A 27 18.05 0.72 -3.10
CA LYS A 27 18.25 -0.31 -2.07
C LYS A 27 18.42 0.28 -0.67
N ALA A 28 18.89 1.53 -0.56
CA ALA A 28 19.02 2.22 0.71
C ALA A 28 17.66 2.42 1.40
N LEU A 29 16.56 2.59 0.66
CA LEU A 29 15.21 2.72 1.23
C LEU A 29 14.68 1.41 1.83
N LEU A 30 15.24 0.28 1.40
CA LEU A 30 14.83 -1.07 1.81
C LEU A 30 15.66 -1.63 2.96
N ARG A 31 16.60 -0.84 3.51
CA ARG A 31 17.39 -1.24 4.67
C ARG A 31 16.54 -1.18 5.95
N PRO A 32 16.87 -2.00 6.96
CA PRO A 32 16.19 -1.96 8.26
C PRO A 32 16.17 -0.55 8.86
N GLY A 33 15.06 -0.17 9.48
CA GLY A 33 14.81 1.15 10.06
C GLY A 33 14.17 2.17 9.11
N ARG A 34 13.75 1.74 7.91
CA ARG A 34 13.09 2.59 6.90
C ARG A 34 11.79 1.95 6.44
N PHE A 35 11.71 1.46 5.20
CA PHE A 35 10.55 0.71 4.73
C PHE A 35 10.68 -0.78 5.05
N ASP A 36 10.54 -1.10 6.33
CA ASP A 36 10.74 -2.46 6.85
C ASP A 36 9.64 -3.43 6.41
N ARG A 37 8.40 -2.93 6.29
CA ARG A 37 7.25 -3.70 5.85
C ARG A 37 6.95 -3.45 4.38
N LYS A 38 6.91 -4.52 3.61
CA LYS A 38 6.56 -4.51 2.18
C LYS A 38 5.30 -5.32 1.98
N ILE A 39 4.27 -4.68 1.46
CA ILE A 39 2.98 -5.31 1.13
C ILE A 39 2.81 -5.23 -0.38
N THR A 40 2.72 -6.37 -1.03
CA THR A 40 2.46 -6.45 -2.47
C THR A 40 0.97 -6.50 -2.70
N ILE A 41 0.45 -5.57 -3.49
CA ILE A 41 -0.95 -5.54 -3.89
C ILE A 41 -1.07 -6.20 -5.27
N ASN A 42 -1.67 -7.39 -5.30
CA ASN A 42 -1.93 -8.11 -6.54
C ASN A 42 -3.24 -7.63 -7.17
N LEU A 43 -3.45 -8.00 -8.43
CA LEU A 43 -4.75 -7.82 -9.07
C LEU A 43 -5.84 -8.59 -8.29
N PRO A 44 -7.04 -8.01 -8.14
CA PRO A 44 -8.14 -8.70 -7.45
C PRO A 44 -8.46 -10.00 -8.17
N ASN A 45 -8.87 -11.03 -7.42
CA ASN A 45 -9.42 -12.25 -8.00
C ASN A 45 -10.90 -12.06 -8.41
N LEU A 46 -11.58 -13.12 -8.85
CA LEU A 46 -12.99 -13.04 -9.23
C LEU A 46 -13.89 -12.60 -8.05
N GLU A 47 -13.71 -13.19 -6.88
CA GLU A 47 -14.50 -12.86 -5.68
C GLU A 47 -14.26 -11.42 -5.23
N ASP A 48 -13.02 -10.97 -5.25
CA ASP A 48 -12.66 -9.58 -4.92
C ASP A 48 -13.30 -8.60 -5.90
N ARG A 49 -13.27 -8.92 -7.20
CA ARG A 49 -13.92 -8.12 -8.24
C ARG A 49 -15.43 -8.00 -8.00
N ILE A 50 -16.10 -9.09 -7.63
CA ILE A 50 -17.53 -9.07 -7.29
C ILE A 50 -17.78 -8.13 -6.11
N LYS A 51 -17.00 -8.26 -5.02
CA LYS A 51 -17.14 -7.38 -3.84
C LYS A 51 -16.91 -5.91 -4.16
N ILE A 52 -15.89 -5.61 -4.98
CA ILE A 52 -15.61 -4.24 -5.44
C ILE A 52 -16.82 -3.69 -6.20
N LEU A 53 -17.38 -4.47 -7.12
CA LEU A 53 -18.55 -4.08 -7.89
C LEU A 53 -19.77 -3.88 -7.00
N GLU A 54 -20.03 -4.78 -6.05
CA GLU A 54 -21.13 -4.67 -5.07
C GLU A 54 -21.06 -3.36 -4.28
N VAL A 55 -19.87 -2.98 -3.78
CA VAL A 55 -19.69 -1.72 -3.06
C VAL A 55 -20.00 -0.51 -3.95
N HIS A 56 -19.54 -0.53 -5.20
CA HIS A 56 -19.72 0.59 -6.11
C HIS A 56 -21.12 0.63 -6.77
N SER A 57 -21.84 -0.49 -6.79
CA SER A 57 -23.17 -0.61 -7.40
C SER A 57 -24.32 -0.45 -6.40
N LYS A 58 -24.07 -0.55 -5.09
CA LYS A 58 -25.04 -0.56 -4.00
C LYS A 58 -26.20 0.45 -4.11
N ASN A 59 -25.95 1.65 -4.64
CA ASN A 59 -26.94 2.73 -4.75
C ASN A 59 -27.13 3.24 -6.18
N LYS A 60 -26.76 2.44 -7.18
CA LYS A 60 -26.92 2.81 -8.59
C LYS A 60 -28.15 2.10 -9.16
N PRO A 61 -28.94 2.74 -10.03
CA PRO A 61 -29.94 2.03 -10.79
C PRO A 61 -29.19 1.04 -11.70
N ILE A 62 -29.38 -0.24 -11.43
CA ILE A 62 -28.91 -1.32 -12.30
C ILE A 62 -30.16 -1.79 -13.03
N ASP A 63 -30.07 -1.90 -14.36
CA ASP A 63 -31.16 -2.43 -15.16
C ASP A 63 -31.48 -3.86 -14.70
N LYS A 64 -32.77 -4.22 -14.76
CA LYS A 64 -33.23 -5.57 -14.43
C LYS A 64 -33.05 -6.52 -15.60
#